data_AF-A0A7S4Q411-F1
#
_entry.id   AF-A0A7S4Q411-F1
#
_cell.length_a   1.000
_cell.length_b   1.000
_cell.length_c   1.000
_cell.angle_alpha   90.00
_cell.angle_beta   90.00
_cell.angle_gamma   90.00
#
_symmetry.space_group_name_H-M   'P 1'
#
loop_
_entity.id
_entity.type
_entity.pdbx_description
1 polymer ?
#
loop_
_entity_poly.entity_id
_entity_poly.type
_entity_poly.pdbx_seq_one_letter_code
_entity_poly.pdbx_strand_id
1 'polypeptide(L)'
;LKPFWLKSCPQNGSPQFGVQMAVSGGKPVGSKKRKAVDVADGAAEAGGGPEAVDGAKLPAQSVPAFRAPDATEVLEIAQTRNLYRSNLFRLQLEELLQEMTPATASPGLEAALRALKGLLEGLSPRTIPEDFAAEFPGLAFHRRHPFPLAFGPPRRIDVVGGYLHGTCVRRDVQVDVALEMPPEAFQSKDYLSFRYTDKRAAYVGEVHRQLRDALAKGPSDGPLAGLALSLATVQGDVFRPCVRLSPGEGPGAGGR
;
A
#
# COMPACT_ATOMS: atom_id res chain seq x y z
N LEU A 1 -27.25 46.51 1.41
CA LEU A 1 -27.33 46.01 0.01
C LEU A 1 -27.77 44.55 0.05
N LYS A 2 -28.89 44.23 -0.61
CA LYS A 2 -29.50 42.90 -0.67
C LYS A 2 -28.70 41.95 -1.59
N PRO A 3 -28.88 40.62 -1.44
CA PRO A 3 -28.01 39.57 -1.96
C PRO A 3 -28.36 39.15 -3.40
N PHE A 4 -27.40 38.52 -4.08
CA PHE A 4 -27.61 37.90 -5.39
C PHE A 4 -27.37 36.40 -5.31
N TRP A 5 -28.37 35.63 -5.73
CA TRP A 5 -28.34 34.18 -5.87
C TRP A 5 -28.04 33.82 -7.33
N LEU A 6 -27.26 32.76 -7.57
CA LEU A 6 -27.62 31.82 -8.63
C LEU A 6 -27.20 30.39 -8.24
N LYS A 7 -28.21 29.54 -8.09
CA LYS A 7 -28.12 28.09 -8.00
C LYS A 7 -27.86 27.52 -9.40
N SER A 8 -27.04 26.48 -9.49
CA SER A 8 -27.32 25.35 -10.38
C SER A 8 -26.84 24.05 -9.73
N CYS A 9 -27.80 23.18 -9.45
CA CYS A 9 -27.67 21.75 -9.19
C CYS A 9 -28.67 21.10 -10.17
N PRO A 10 -28.41 19.91 -10.73
CA PRO A 10 -28.69 18.67 -9.98
C PRO A 10 -27.67 17.52 -10.23
N GLN A 11 -27.25 16.86 -9.15
CA GLN A 11 -27.63 15.48 -8.75
C GLN A 11 -26.95 14.32 -9.50
N ASN A 12 -26.02 13.68 -8.79
CA ASN A 12 -25.98 12.23 -8.49
C ASN A 12 -24.73 12.06 -7.59
N GLY A 13 -24.78 11.57 -6.35
CA GLY A 13 -25.56 10.45 -5.87
C GLY A 13 -24.57 9.33 -5.52
N SER A 14 -23.79 9.50 -4.45
CA SER A 14 -23.04 8.39 -3.86
C SER A 14 -23.16 8.45 -2.32
N PRO A 15 -23.56 7.33 -1.69
CA PRO A 15 -23.76 7.28 -0.25
C PRO A 15 -22.43 7.22 0.48
N GLN A 16 -22.34 8.06 1.51
CA GLN A 16 -21.27 8.04 2.49
C GLN A 16 -21.47 6.81 3.38
N PHE A 17 -20.46 5.95 3.45
CA PHE A 17 -20.35 4.97 4.52
C PHE A 17 -19.10 5.26 5.32
N GLY A 18 -19.28 6.07 6.36
CA GLY A 18 -18.37 6.12 7.49
C GLY A 18 -18.57 4.86 8.32
N VAL A 19 -17.49 4.13 8.57
CA VAL A 19 -17.43 3.13 9.64
C VAL A 19 -16.51 3.69 10.71
N GLN A 20 -17.15 4.19 11.76
CA GLN A 20 -16.54 4.63 13.00
C GLN A 20 -16.43 3.38 13.88
N MET A 21 -15.21 2.90 14.13
CA MET A 21 -14.98 1.84 15.12
C MET A 21 -14.60 2.47 16.45
N ALA A 22 -15.52 2.39 17.41
CA ALA A 22 -15.28 2.71 18.81
C ALA A 22 -14.55 1.53 19.48
N VAL A 23 -13.33 1.76 19.97
CA VAL A 23 -12.65 0.86 20.90
C VAL A 23 -13.05 1.26 22.31
N SER A 24 -13.91 0.46 22.94
CA SER A 24 -14.17 0.55 24.38
C SER A 24 -13.23 -0.41 25.13
N GLY A 25 -12.50 0.13 26.09
CA GLY A 25 -11.56 -0.59 26.92
C GLY A 25 -12.24 -1.35 28.06
N GLY A 26 -11.80 -2.58 28.29
CA GLY A 26 -12.09 -3.35 29.50
C GLY A 26 -10.80 -3.98 30.02
N LYS A 27 -10.41 -3.67 31.26
CA LYS A 27 -9.28 -4.29 31.97
C LYS A 27 -9.70 -5.60 32.68
N PRO A 28 -8.75 -6.47 33.03
CA PRO A 28 -8.98 -7.88 33.36
C PRO A 28 -8.96 -8.19 34.86
N VAL A 29 -9.67 -9.24 35.27
CA VAL A 29 -9.53 -9.99 36.55
C VAL A 29 -10.11 -11.40 36.27
N GLY A 30 -9.62 -12.56 36.70
CA GLY A 30 -8.50 -12.98 37.55
C GLY A 30 -8.58 -14.52 37.68
N SER A 31 -7.42 -15.13 37.47
CA SER A 31 -6.94 -16.51 37.68
C SER A 31 -7.75 -17.53 38.52
N LYS A 32 -7.83 -18.80 38.04
CA LYS A 32 -7.42 -20.00 38.82
C LYS A 32 -7.28 -21.30 37.98
N LYS A 33 -6.02 -21.57 37.58
CA LYS A 33 -5.19 -22.78 37.76
C LYS A 33 -5.86 -24.17 37.85
N ARG A 34 -5.43 -25.08 36.94
CA ARG A 34 -4.95 -26.49 37.11
C ARG A 34 -5.17 -27.24 35.78
N LYS A 35 -4.38 -28.22 35.31
CA LYS A 35 -3.01 -28.74 35.53
C LYS A 35 -2.79 -29.68 34.31
N ALA A 36 -1.59 -29.67 33.72
CA ALA A 36 -1.20 -30.45 32.54
C ALA A 36 -1.07 -31.96 32.81
N VAL A 37 -1.22 -32.79 31.75
CA VAL A 37 -0.50 -34.05 31.38
C VAL A 37 -0.82 -34.28 29.88
N ASP A 38 0.10 -34.14 28.91
CA ASP A 38 1.01 -35.14 28.28
C ASP A 38 0.28 -36.38 27.69
N VAL A 39 0.63 -37.09 26.61
CA VAL A 39 1.56 -37.07 25.44
C VAL A 39 1.19 -38.35 24.63
N ALA A 40 1.60 -38.43 23.35
CA ALA A 40 1.73 -39.62 22.45
C ALA A 40 0.45 -40.07 21.69
N ASP A 41 0.38 -40.06 20.35
CA ASP A 41 1.24 -40.58 19.26
C ASP A 41 1.10 -42.11 19.08
N GLY A 42 0.79 -42.56 17.85
CA GLY A 42 0.68 -43.98 17.52
C GLY A 42 -0.35 -44.31 16.43
N ALA A 43 0.14 -44.41 15.19
CA ALA A 43 -0.56 -45.00 14.04
C ALA A 43 -0.63 -46.54 14.12
N ALA A 44 -1.69 -47.15 13.56
CA ALA A 44 -1.64 -48.48 12.95
C ALA A 44 -2.90 -48.80 12.13
N GLU A 45 -2.68 -49.09 10.85
CA GLU A 45 -3.53 -49.80 9.90
C GLU A 45 -3.80 -51.27 10.32
N ALA A 46 -4.97 -51.81 9.98
CA ALA A 46 -5.17 -53.07 9.23
C ALA A 46 -6.60 -53.61 9.40
N GLY A 47 -7.17 -54.08 8.29
CA GLY A 47 -8.57 -54.49 8.16
C GLY A 47 -8.91 -55.93 8.56
N GLY A 48 -10.17 -56.30 8.27
CA GLY A 48 -10.63 -57.69 8.27
C GLY A 48 -12.11 -57.88 8.62
N GLY A 49 -12.97 -57.94 7.59
CA GLY A 49 -14.13 -58.86 7.46
C GLY A 49 -15.32 -58.80 8.44
N PRO A 50 -16.55 -59.15 7.99
CA PRO A 50 -17.78 -58.83 8.70
C PRO A 50 -18.26 -59.96 9.62
N GLU A 51 -18.76 -59.62 10.81
CA GLU A 51 -19.68 -60.48 11.55
C GLU A 51 -20.87 -59.67 12.04
N ALA A 52 -22.03 -60.32 11.97
CA ALA A 52 -23.34 -59.72 12.10
C ALA A 52 -23.86 -59.80 13.55
N VAL A 53 -24.70 -58.81 13.85
CA VAL A 53 -25.74 -58.72 14.90
C VAL A 53 -25.32 -58.63 16.37
N ASP A 54 -25.51 -57.45 16.97
CA ASP A 54 -26.51 -57.32 18.04
C ASP A 54 -26.98 -55.86 18.23
N GLY A 55 -28.28 -55.71 18.49
CA GLY A 55 -28.99 -54.45 18.43
C GLY A 55 -28.73 -53.54 19.64
N ALA A 56 -28.00 -52.44 19.42
CA ALA A 56 -28.00 -51.29 20.31
C ALA A 56 -28.85 -50.17 19.69
N LYS A 57 -30.03 -49.95 20.28
CA LYS A 57 -30.97 -48.87 19.95
C LYS A 57 -30.27 -47.51 20.13
N LEU A 58 -29.84 -46.89 19.04
CA LEU A 58 -29.49 -45.47 19.01
C LEU A 58 -30.73 -44.68 19.48
N PRO A 59 -30.61 -43.74 20.43
CA PRO A 59 -31.74 -42.91 20.81
C PRO A 59 -32.14 -42.09 19.59
N ALA A 60 -33.28 -42.44 18.98
CA ALA A 60 -33.92 -41.64 17.96
C ALA A 60 -34.31 -40.30 18.60
N GLN A 61 -33.44 -39.30 18.44
CA GLN A 61 -33.76 -37.94 18.81
C GLN A 61 -34.85 -37.47 17.85
N SER A 62 -36.09 -37.41 18.35
CA SER A 62 -37.20 -36.84 17.61
C SER A 62 -36.95 -35.35 17.41
N VAL A 63 -36.47 -34.97 16.23
CA VAL A 63 -36.26 -33.58 15.87
C VAL A 63 -37.63 -32.89 15.85
N PRO A 64 -37.89 -31.86 16.67
CA PRO A 64 -39.16 -31.16 16.64
C PRO A 64 -39.33 -30.51 15.26
N ALA A 65 -40.50 -30.73 14.63
CA ALA A 65 -40.78 -30.37 13.23
C ALA A 65 -40.68 -28.86 12.91
N PHE A 66 -40.48 -28.01 13.92
CA PHE A 66 -40.29 -26.56 13.80
C PHE A 66 -39.17 -26.11 14.75
N ARG A 67 -37.93 -26.32 14.34
CA ARG A 67 -36.76 -25.67 14.95
C ARG A 67 -36.28 -24.57 13.99
N ALA A 68 -35.92 -23.41 14.53
CA ALA A 68 -35.28 -22.37 13.72
C ALA A 68 -33.95 -22.93 13.14
N PRO A 69 -33.66 -22.69 11.86
CA PRO A 69 -32.44 -23.19 11.23
C PRO A 69 -31.20 -22.82 12.04
N ASP A 70 -30.34 -23.80 12.29
CA ASP A 70 -29.07 -23.57 12.96
C ASP A 70 -28.13 -22.74 12.07
N ALA A 71 -27.20 -21.99 12.66
CA ALA A 71 -26.28 -21.15 11.89
C ALA A 71 -25.46 -21.97 10.87
N THR A 72 -25.18 -23.24 11.18
CA THR A 72 -24.53 -24.18 10.26
C THR A 72 -25.44 -24.55 9.08
N GLU A 73 -26.70 -24.90 9.34
CA GLU A 73 -27.70 -25.22 8.31
C GLU A 73 -27.96 -24.03 7.38
N VAL A 74 -28.02 -22.80 7.93
CA VAL A 74 -28.15 -21.57 7.14
C VAL A 74 -26.93 -21.35 6.24
N LEU A 75 -25.72 -21.65 6.74
CA LEU A 75 -24.48 -21.54 5.99
C LEU A 75 -24.44 -22.58 4.85
N GLU A 76 -24.85 -23.82 5.10
CA GLU A 76 -24.93 -24.88 4.10
C GLU A 76 -25.90 -24.52 2.98
N ILE A 77 -27.11 -24.06 3.31
CA ILE A 77 -28.09 -23.60 2.33
C ILE A 77 -27.52 -22.45 1.48
N ALA A 78 -26.80 -21.51 2.11
CA ALA A 78 -26.15 -20.41 1.41
C ALA A 78 -24.99 -20.89 0.50
N GLN A 79 -24.17 -21.84 0.98
CA GLN A 79 -23.08 -22.43 0.21
C GLN A 79 -23.61 -23.20 -0.99
N THR A 80 -24.62 -24.07 -0.81
CA THR A 80 -25.24 -24.84 -1.90
C THR A 80 -25.82 -23.92 -2.98
N ARG A 81 -26.46 -22.81 -2.57
CA ARG A 81 -26.97 -21.80 -3.50
C ARG A 81 -25.83 -21.08 -4.26
N ASN A 82 -24.68 -20.89 -3.61
CA ASN A 82 -23.54 -20.20 -4.20
C ASN A 82 -22.63 -21.10 -5.06
N LEU A 83 -22.67 -22.43 -4.92
CA LEU A 83 -21.82 -23.37 -5.69
C LEU A 83 -21.77 -23.07 -7.19
N TYR A 84 -22.93 -22.85 -7.83
CA TYR A 84 -22.99 -22.60 -9.27
C TYR A 84 -22.51 -21.21 -9.70
N ARG A 85 -22.80 -20.17 -8.92
CA ARG A 85 -22.38 -18.79 -9.24
C ARG A 85 -20.91 -18.55 -8.91
N SER A 86 -20.43 -19.18 -7.85
CA SER A 86 -19.05 -19.06 -7.39
C SER A 86 -18.08 -19.83 -8.28
N ASN A 87 -18.47 -20.93 -8.93
CA ASN A 87 -17.54 -21.71 -9.75
C ASN A 87 -17.12 -21.00 -11.04
N LEU A 88 -18.07 -20.48 -11.83
CA LEU A 88 -17.73 -19.73 -13.05
C LEU A 88 -16.96 -18.44 -12.71
N PHE A 89 -17.44 -17.72 -11.69
CA PHE A 89 -16.77 -16.52 -11.20
C PHE A 89 -15.35 -16.81 -10.69
N ARG A 90 -15.16 -17.94 -9.99
CA ARG A 90 -13.86 -18.37 -9.50
C ARG A 90 -12.90 -18.67 -10.65
N LEU A 91 -13.35 -19.39 -11.68
CA LEU A 91 -12.52 -19.65 -12.86
C LEU A 91 -12.12 -18.35 -13.58
N GLN A 92 -13.07 -17.44 -13.78
CA GLN A 92 -12.80 -16.13 -14.37
C GLN A 92 -11.83 -15.30 -13.51
N LEU A 93 -11.97 -15.36 -12.18
CA LEU A 93 -11.08 -14.67 -11.25
C LEU A 93 -9.68 -15.29 -11.24
N GLU A 94 -9.57 -16.61 -11.27
CA GLU A 94 -8.29 -17.32 -11.31
C GLU A 94 -7.54 -17.02 -12.62
N GLU A 95 -8.23 -17.02 -13.76
CA GLU A 95 -7.68 -16.62 -15.06
C GLU A 95 -7.22 -15.15 -15.04
N LEU A 96 -8.09 -14.24 -14.56
CA LEU A 96 -7.75 -12.82 -14.43
C LEU A 96 -6.53 -12.59 -13.53
N LEU A 97 -6.45 -13.28 -12.40
CA LEU A 97 -5.31 -13.17 -11.48
C LEU A 97 -4.03 -13.73 -12.11
N GLN A 98 -4.10 -14.82 -12.89
CA GLN A 98 -2.94 -15.32 -13.62
C GLN A 98 -2.44 -14.33 -14.68
N GLU A 99 -3.34 -13.65 -15.39
CA GLU A 99 -2.96 -12.63 -16.37
C GLU A 99 -2.41 -11.34 -15.72
N MET A 100 -3.00 -10.93 -14.60
CA MET A 100 -2.71 -9.66 -13.95
C MET A 100 -1.54 -9.74 -12.96
N THR A 101 -1.23 -10.91 -12.41
CA THR A 101 -0.12 -11.06 -11.49
C THR A 101 1.21 -10.85 -12.23
N PRO A 102 2.06 -9.92 -11.74
CA PRO A 102 3.38 -9.74 -12.32
C PRO A 102 4.19 -11.02 -12.11
N ALA A 103 5.06 -11.34 -13.08
CA ALA A 103 6.10 -12.34 -12.85
C ALA A 103 6.95 -11.92 -11.63
N THR A 104 7.62 -12.89 -11.02
CA THR A 104 8.48 -12.70 -9.84
C THR A 104 9.40 -11.47 -9.98
N ALA A 105 9.68 -10.82 -8.84
CA ALA A 105 10.47 -9.59 -8.78
C ALA A 105 11.72 -9.70 -9.67
N SER A 106 11.84 -8.77 -10.64
CA SER A 106 12.97 -8.82 -11.55
C SER A 106 14.25 -8.48 -10.79
N PRO A 107 15.31 -9.29 -10.90
CA PRO A 107 16.56 -9.04 -10.18
C PRO A 107 17.20 -7.69 -10.57
N GLY A 108 16.90 -7.20 -11.78
CA GLY A 108 17.31 -5.87 -12.23
C GLY A 108 16.65 -4.73 -11.46
N LEU A 109 15.35 -4.85 -11.12
CA LEU A 109 14.64 -3.85 -10.31
C LEU A 109 15.20 -3.79 -8.89
N GLU A 110 15.46 -4.94 -8.27
CA GLU A 110 16.09 -4.97 -6.94
C GLU A 110 17.49 -4.35 -6.96
N ALA A 111 18.30 -4.64 -7.97
CA ALA A 111 19.61 -4.04 -8.13
C ALA A 111 19.52 -2.51 -8.30
N ALA A 112 18.56 -2.03 -9.10
CA ALA A 112 18.30 -0.61 -9.26
C ALA A 112 17.84 0.05 -7.95
N LEU A 113 16.94 -0.56 -7.18
CA LEU A 113 16.50 -0.05 -5.87
C LEU A 113 17.65 0.02 -4.86
N ARG A 114 18.52 -0.99 -4.83
CA ARG A 114 19.72 -0.98 -3.96
C ARG A 114 20.70 0.12 -4.37
N ALA A 115 20.92 0.31 -5.67
CA ALA A 115 21.76 1.40 -6.18
C ALA A 115 21.16 2.78 -5.87
N LEU A 116 19.83 2.93 -6.04
CA LEU A 116 19.12 4.16 -5.71
C LEU A 116 19.22 4.48 -4.22
N LYS A 117 19.07 3.48 -3.35
CA LYS A 117 19.28 3.65 -1.90
C LYS A 117 20.69 4.18 -1.61
N GLY A 118 21.72 3.60 -2.22
CA GLY A 118 23.10 4.07 -2.06
C GLY A 118 23.30 5.54 -2.50
N LEU A 119 22.66 5.96 -3.60
CA LEU A 119 22.69 7.36 -4.05
C LEU A 119 21.96 8.30 -3.09
N LEU A 120 20.80 7.90 -2.59
CA LEU A 120 19.98 8.69 -1.66
C LEU A 120 20.66 8.87 -0.30
N GLU A 121 21.39 7.87 0.18
CA GLU A 121 22.21 7.94 1.39
C GLU A 121 23.45 8.83 1.20
N GLY A 122 23.98 8.89 -0.03
CA GLY A 122 25.13 9.71 -0.41
C GLY A 122 24.82 11.18 -0.73
N LEU A 123 23.60 11.65 -0.48
CA LEU A 123 23.21 13.03 -0.76
C LEU A 123 23.96 14.03 0.14
N SER A 124 24.46 15.10 -0.46
CA SER A 124 25.24 16.12 0.24
C SER A 124 24.34 17.11 0.98
N PRO A 125 24.63 17.44 2.25
CA PRO A 125 23.90 18.47 2.99
C PRO A 125 24.18 19.86 2.37
N ARG A 126 23.14 20.69 2.26
CA ARG A 126 23.22 22.03 1.64
C ARG A 126 22.21 22.97 2.26
N THR A 127 22.52 24.27 2.33
CA THR A 127 21.50 25.27 2.68
C THR A 127 20.76 25.70 1.42
N ILE A 128 19.43 25.53 1.41
CA ILE A 128 18.55 25.94 0.33
C ILE A 128 18.23 27.43 0.51
N PRO A 129 18.49 28.28 -0.51
CA PRO A 129 18.21 29.70 -0.47
C PRO A 129 16.71 30.00 -0.62
N GLU A 130 16.32 31.23 -0.29
CA GLU A 130 14.91 31.68 -0.32
C GLU A 130 14.35 31.76 -1.76
N ASP A 131 15.22 31.99 -2.74
CA ASP A 131 14.87 32.12 -4.17
C ASP A 131 14.71 30.77 -4.90
N PHE A 132 14.86 29.64 -4.19
CA PHE A 132 14.83 28.29 -4.76
C PHE A 132 13.55 27.99 -5.57
N ALA A 133 12.45 28.64 -5.22
CA ALA A 133 11.20 28.51 -5.93
C ALA A 133 11.23 29.10 -7.36
N ALA A 134 12.24 29.90 -7.73
CA ALA A 134 12.44 30.37 -9.10
C ALA A 134 13.16 29.33 -9.96
N GLU A 135 14.00 28.48 -9.35
CA GLU A 135 14.72 27.40 -10.04
C GLU A 135 13.79 26.25 -10.44
N PHE A 136 12.68 26.05 -9.72
CA PHE A 136 11.75 24.94 -9.92
C PHE A 136 10.31 25.43 -10.14
N PRO A 137 9.96 25.91 -11.36
CA PRO A 137 8.61 26.41 -11.65
C PRO A 137 7.52 25.33 -11.60
N GLY A 138 7.90 24.04 -11.69
CA GLY A 138 6.96 22.91 -11.59
C GLY A 138 6.54 22.56 -10.16
N LEU A 139 7.13 23.19 -9.15
CA LEU A 139 6.80 22.97 -7.75
C LEU A 139 5.94 24.13 -7.24
N ALA A 140 4.85 23.80 -6.53
CA ALA A 140 3.98 24.81 -5.96
C ALA A 140 4.53 25.31 -4.62
N PHE A 141 4.72 26.62 -4.54
CA PHE A 141 5.14 27.34 -3.32
C PHE A 141 4.13 28.43 -2.98
N HIS A 142 3.80 28.59 -1.70
CA HIS A 142 2.83 29.59 -1.24
C HIS A 142 3.46 30.96 -0.91
N ARG A 143 4.79 31.02 -0.84
CA ARG A 143 5.64 32.23 -0.74
C ARG A 143 5.09 33.39 0.12
N ARG A 144 4.59 33.09 1.33
CA ARG A 144 4.25 34.16 2.29
C ARG A 144 5.45 34.64 3.10
N HIS A 145 6.43 33.77 3.33
CA HIS A 145 7.66 34.11 4.01
C HIS A 145 8.85 33.34 3.42
N PRO A 146 10.02 33.98 3.30
CA PRO A 146 11.24 33.25 3.03
C PRO A 146 11.50 32.21 4.14
N PHE A 147 11.92 31.02 3.76
CA PHE A 147 12.34 29.99 4.71
C PHE A 147 13.72 29.45 4.28
N PRO A 148 14.81 29.83 4.96
CA PRO A 148 16.07 29.12 4.80
C PRO A 148 15.87 27.69 5.31
N LEU A 149 16.11 26.71 4.45
CA LEU A 149 16.00 25.28 4.78
C LEU A 149 17.39 24.65 4.74
N ALA A 150 17.82 24.09 5.87
CA ALA A 150 18.99 23.22 5.88
C ALA A 150 18.58 21.85 5.30
N PHE A 151 19.03 21.57 4.09
CA PHE A 151 18.88 20.25 3.47
C PHE A 151 19.88 19.28 4.10
N GLY A 152 19.36 18.15 4.56
CA GLY A 152 20.15 16.99 4.96
C GLY A 152 19.69 15.74 4.21
N PRO A 153 20.52 14.69 4.17
CA PRO A 153 20.13 13.41 3.59
C PRO A 153 18.88 12.84 4.31
N PRO A 154 18.08 12.01 3.62
CA PRO A 154 16.92 11.36 4.24
C PRO A 154 17.33 10.54 5.45
N ARG A 155 16.55 10.62 6.54
CA ARG A 155 16.82 9.85 7.77
C ARG A 155 16.52 8.37 7.58
N ARG A 156 15.46 8.07 6.84
CA ARG A 156 15.01 6.71 6.51
C ARG A 156 14.54 6.66 5.06
N ILE A 157 14.77 5.51 4.45
CA ILE A 157 14.39 5.20 3.07
C ILE A 157 13.70 3.84 3.12
N ASP A 158 12.39 3.84 2.88
CA ASP A 158 11.57 2.64 2.97
C ASP A 158 10.84 2.42 1.64
N VAL A 159 10.77 1.16 1.19
CA VAL A 159 9.93 0.79 0.04
C VAL A 159 8.50 0.64 0.52
N VAL A 160 7.57 1.35 -0.11
CA VAL A 160 6.15 1.40 0.25
C VAL A 160 5.27 1.05 -0.96
N GLY A 161 3.95 1.01 -0.74
CA GLY A 161 2.98 0.79 -1.81
C GLY A 161 2.73 -0.69 -2.14
N GLY A 162 2.14 -0.93 -3.31
CA GLY A 162 1.69 -2.25 -3.74
C GLY A 162 2.82 -3.25 -4.00
N TYR A 163 4.03 -2.76 -4.27
CA TYR A 163 5.20 -3.60 -4.56
C TYR A 163 5.60 -4.43 -3.34
N LEU A 164 5.66 -3.81 -2.16
CA LEU A 164 5.97 -4.52 -0.92
C LEU A 164 4.87 -5.55 -0.55
N HIS A 165 3.60 -5.22 -0.84
CA HIS A 165 2.45 -6.06 -0.52
C HIS A 165 2.21 -7.17 -1.57
N GLY A 166 2.95 -7.19 -2.68
CA GLY A 166 2.72 -8.12 -3.78
C GLY A 166 1.39 -7.89 -4.51
N THR A 167 0.81 -6.69 -4.41
CA THR A 167 -0.48 -6.33 -5.04
C THR A 167 -0.29 -5.53 -6.33
N CYS A 168 0.93 -5.43 -6.85
CA CYS A 168 1.18 -4.82 -8.15
C CYS A 168 0.54 -5.62 -9.27
N VAL A 169 0.16 -4.93 -10.35
CA VAL A 169 -0.40 -5.54 -11.56
C VAL A 169 0.65 -5.49 -12.67
N ARG A 170 0.73 -6.55 -13.49
CA ARG A 170 1.75 -6.75 -14.52
C ARG A 170 1.94 -5.57 -15.48
N ARG A 171 0.87 -4.83 -15.81
CA ARG A 171 0.92 -3.73 -16.79
C ARG A 171 1.54 -2.44 -16.27
N ASP A 172 1.51 -2.21 -14.95
CA ASP A 172 1.96 -0.96 -14.35
C ASP A 172 2.64 -1.24 -13.01
N VAL A 173 3.90 -1.68 -13.09
CA VAL A 173 4.72 -1.94 -11.91
C VAL A 173 5.33 -0.62 -11.45
N GLN A 174 4.61 0.08 -10.57
CA GLN A 174 5.11 1.24 -9.85
C GLN A 174 5.67 0.81 -8.49
N VAL A 175 6.91 1.24 -8.19
CA VAL A 175 7.52 1.09 -6.87
C VAL A 175 7.55 2.44 -6.20
N ASP A 176 6.88 2.57 -5.06
CA ASP A 176 6.91 3.77 -4.26
C ASP A 176 8.04 3.69 -3.23
N VAL A 177 8.84 4.74 -3.15
CA VAL A 177 9.92 4.86 -2.15
C VAL A 177 9.61 6.06 -1.26
N ALA A 178 9.46 5.81 0.03
CA ALA A 178 9.24 6.83 1.04
C ALA A 178 10.59 7.34 1.57
N LEU A 179 10.75 8.66 1.58
CA LEU A 179 11.90 9.35 2.15
C LEU A 179 11.45 10.10 3.41
N GLU A 180 12.02 9.75 4.56
CA GLU A 180 11.81 10.50 5.80
C GLU A 180 12.74 11.72 5.83
N MET A 181 12.15 12.91 5.80
CA MET A 181 12.91 14.16 5.95
C MET A 181 13.55 14.25 7.35
N PRO A 182 14.78 14.75 7.47
CA PRO A 182 15.46 14.90 8.76
C PRO A 182 14.68 15.82 9.72
N PRO A 183 14.54 15.47 11.02
CA PRO A 183 13.82 16.28 11.99
C PRO A 183 14.46 17.68 12.19
N GLU A 184 15.75 17.81 11.92
CA GLU A 184 16.52 19.05 12.02
C GLU A 184 16.05 20.12 11.01
N ALA A 185 15.39 19.71 9.93
CA ALA A 185 14.82 20.61 8.93
C ALA A 185 13.51 21.28 9.40
N PHE A 186 12.89 20.78 10.47
CA PHE A 186 11.58 21.23 10.95
C PHE A 186 11.66 22.12 12.19
N GLN A 187 10.69 23.03 12.27
CA GLN A 187 10.41 23.87 13.42
C GLN A 187 9.02 23.55 13.95
N SER A 188 8.78 23.76 15.24
CA SER A 188 7.52 23.38 15.91
C SER A 188 6.26 23.99 15.27
N LYS A 189 6.38 25.14 14.59
CA LYS A 189 5.27 25.88 13.97
C LYS A 189 5.16 25.68 12.44
N ASP A 190 5.79 24.66 11.87
CA ASP A 190 5.75 24.42 10.42
C ASP A 190 4.41 23.87 9.92
N TYR A 191 3.52 23.45 10.82
CA TYR A 191 2.16 23.06 10.48
C TYR A 191 1.26 24.25 10.10
N LEU A 192 1.68 25.49 10.40
CA LEU A 192 0.94 26.71 10.08
C LEU A 192 1.30 27.24 8.69
N SER A 193 0.33 27.88 8.02
CA SER A 193 0.54 28.67 6.80
C SER A 193 1.31 27.96 5.68
N PHE A 194 1.06 26.66 5.46
CA PHE A 194 1.70 25.86 4.40
C PHE A 194 3.25 25.79 4.47
N ARG A 195 3.86 26.14 5.61
CA ARG A 195 5.32 26.12 5.77
C ARG A 195 5.90 24.72 5.57
N TYR A 196 5.26 23.69 6.11
CA TYR A 196 5.64 22.30 5.87
C TYR A 196 5.58 21.93 4.38
N THR A 197 4.50 22.32 3.69
CA THR A 197 4.33 22.02 2.27
C THR A 197 5.41 22.67 1.42
N ASP A 198 5.72 23.93 1.68
CA ASP A 198 6.78 24.66 0.98
C ASP A 198 8.16 24.06 1.28
N LYS A 199 8.44 23.68 2.54
CA LYS A 199 9.66 22.94 2.92
C LYS A 199 9.78 21.59 2.23
N ARG A 200 8.68 20.84 2.15
CA ARG A 200 8.62 19.55 1.46
C ARG A 200 8.87 19.72 -0.04
N ALA A 201 8.29 20.74 -0.67
CA ALA A 201 8.55 21.06 -2.07
C ALA A 201 10.03 21.42 -2.29
N ALA A 202 10.61 22.29 -1.47
CA ALA A 202 12.03 22.63 -1.53
C ALA A 202 12.93 21.40 -1.36
N TYR A 203 12.61 20.52 -0.41
CA TYR A 203 13.33 19.27 -0.19
C TYR A 203 13.30 18.37 -1.44
N VAL A 204 12.12 18.17 -2.03
CA VAL A 204 11.96 17.35 -3.26
C VAL A 204 12.71 17.97 -4.44
N GLY A 205 12.70 19.29 -4.59
CA GLY A 205 13.47 19.97 -5.63
C GLY A 205 14.97 19.75 -5.48
N GLU A 206 15.50 19.83 -4.27
CA GLU A 206 16.94 19.62 -4.01
C GLU A 206 17.33 18.14 -4.20
N VAL A 207 16.48 17.19 -3.77
CA VAL A 207 16.66 15.77 -4.09
C VAL A 207 16.70 15.55 -5.60
N HIS A 208 15.76 16.12 -6.34
CA HIS A 208 15.72 16.02 -7.81
C HIS A 208 17.00 16.58 -8.43
N ARG A 209 17.46 17.75 -7.97
CA ARG A 209 18.70 18.37 -8.45
C ARG A 209 19.92 17.46 -8.23
N GLN A 210 20.09 16.96 -7.01
CA GLN A 210 21.23 16.10 -6.68
C GLN A 210 21.16 14.74 -7.37
N LEU A 211 19.97 14.15 -7.51
CA LEU A 211 19.78 12.92 -8.26
C LEU A 211 20.12 13.11 -9.74
N ARG A 212 19.69 14.21 -10.36
CA ARG A 212 20.06 14.54 -11.74
C ARG A 212 21.58 14.64 -11.90
N ASP A 213 22.24 15.36 -11.01
CA ASP A 213 23.70 15.54 -11.05
C ASP A 213 24.44 14.22 -10.77
N ALA A 214 23.91 13.36 -9.90
CA ALA A 214 24.47 12.04 -9.60
C ALA A 214 24.29 11.05 -10.76
N LEU A 215 23.12 11.05 -11.41
CA LEU A 215 22.86 10.23 -12.60
C LEU A 215 23.74 10.66 -13.78
N ALA A 216 24.01 11.96 -13.94
CA ALA A 216 24.92 12.47 -14.97
C ALA A 216 26.40 12.09 -14.76
N LYS A 217 26.82 11.89 -13.49
CA LYS A 217 28.18 11.48 -13.12
C LYS A 217 28.34 9.97 -13.01
N GLY A 218 27.22 9.23 -12.96
CA GLY A 218 27.21 7.79 -12.77
C GLY A 218 27.78 7.02 -13.96
N PRO A 219 28.20 5.76 -13.76
CA PRO A 219 28.63 4.90 -14.84
C PRO A 219 27.49 4.68 -15.85
N SER A 220 27.80 4.79 -17.15
CA SER A 220 26.85 4.64 -18.26
C SER A 220 26.22 3.24 -18.35
N ASP A 221 26.84 2.23 -17.74
CA ASP A 221 26.39 0.83 -17.75
C ASP A 221 25.80 0.39 -16.39
N GLY A 222 25.54 1.34 -15.48
CA GLY A 222 24.98 1.04 -14.16
C GLY A 222 23.50 0.64 -14.20
N PRO A 223 22.97 0.05 -13.12
CA PRO A 223 21.54 -0.34 -13.03
C PRO A 223 20.56 0.85 -13.06
N LEU A 224 21.09 2.08 -12.96
CA LEU A 224 20.33 3.33 -13.04
C LEU A 224 20.54 4.06 -14.37
N ALA A 225 21.33 3.48 -15.29
CA ALA A 225 21.59 4.06 -16.59
C ALA A 225 20.33 4.05 -17.46
N GLY A 226 20.17 5.12 -18.24
CA GLY A 226 19.02 5.26 -19.13
C GLY A 226 17.70 5.59 -18.42
N LEU A 227 17.69 5.91 -17.11
CA LEU A 227 16.49 6.42 -16.44
C LEU A 227 16.30 7.92 -16.73
N ALA A 228 15.08 8.29 -17.10
CA ALA A 228 14.64 9.68 -17.20
C ALA A 228 14.08 10.16 -15.85
N LEU A 229 14.46 11.37 -15.46
CA LEU A 229 14.05 12.01 -14.22
C LEU A 229 12.99 13.07 -14.52
N SER A 230 11.83 12.99 -13.87
CA SER A 230 10.77 13.99 -13.97
C SER A 230 10.25 14.39 -12.59
N LEU A 231 9.78 15.63 -12.47
CA LEU A 231 9.01 16.07 -11.30
C LEU A 231 7.54 15.77 -11.56
N ALA A 232 6.90 15.10 -10.61
CA ALA A 232 5.49 14.73 -10.68
C ALA A 232 4.82 15.02 -9.34
N THR A 233 3.54 14.71 -9.24
CA THR A 233 2.76 14.80 -8.00
C THR A 233 2.22 13.43 -7.63
N VAL A 234 2.15 13.16 -6.33
CA VAL A 234 1.52 11.93 -5.83
C VAL A 234 0.02 12.06 -6.02
N GLN A 235 -0.58 11.17 -6.83
CA GLN A 235 -2.03 11.13 -7.08
C GLN A 235 -2.62 12.46 -7.61
N GLY A 236 -1.81 13.30 -8.25
CA GLY A 236 -2.26 14.61 -8.75
C GLY A 236 -2.31 15.72 -7.70
N ASP A 237 -1.94 15.47 -6.44
CA ASP A 237 -1.93 16.49 -5.38
C ASP A 237 -0.72 17.43 -5.55
N VAL A 238 -1.03 18.69 -5.87
CA VAL A 238 -0.05 19.78 -6.07
C VAL A 238 0.83 20.00 -4.84
N PHE A 239 0.34 19.72 -3.64
CA PHE A 239 1.08 19.87 -2.38
C PHE A 239 1.93 18.66 -2.03
N ARG A 240 1.85 17.59 -2.83
CA ARG A 240 2.64 16.39 -2.68
C ARG A 240 3.51 16.15 -3.92
N PRO A 241 4.48 17.04 -4.21
CA PRO A 241 5.45 16.76 -5.26
C PRO A 241 6.24 15.49 -4.94
N CYS A 242 6.63 14.77 -5.98
CA CYS A 242 7.50 13.61 -5.92
C CYS A 242 8.46 13.62 -7.12
N VAL A 243 9.56 12.89 -6.97
CA VAL A 243 10.49 12.62 -8.06
C VAL A 243 10.07 11.32 -8.70
N ARG A 244 9.81 11.33 -10.01
CA ARG A 244 9.47 10.14 -10.79
C ARG A 244 10.68 9.75 -11.64
N LEU A 245 11.11 8.51 -11.46
CA LEU A 245 12.07 7.83 -12.31
C LEU A 245 11.29 6.97 -13.30
N SER A 246 11.43 7.23 -14.59
CA SER A 246 10.91 6.37 -15.64
C SER A 246 12.08 5.81 -16.44
N PRO A 247 11.97 4.61 -17.04
CA PRO A 247 12.90 4.23 -18.09
C PRO A 247 12.87 5.32 -19.17
N GLY A 248 14.04 5.77 -19.59
CA GLY A 248 14.19 6.67 -20.73
C GLY A 248 13.57 6.03 -21.96
N GLU A 249 13.05 6.87 -22.85
CA GLU A 249 12.33 6.44 -24.04
C GLU A 249 13.29 5.66 -24.96
N GLY A 250 13.41 4.35 -24.71
CA GLY A 250 13.99 3.42 -25.66
C GLY A 250 13.04 3.27 -26.84
N PRO A 251 13.54 3.10 -28.07
CA PRO A 251 12.69 2.86 -29.23
C PRO A 251 11.95 1.52 -29.05
N GLY A 252 10.70 1.55 -28.55
CA GLY A 252 9.90 0.32 -28.45
C GLY A 252 8.80 0.23 -27.39
N ALA A 253 8.56 1.23 -26.54
CA ALA A 253 7.45 1.20 -25.58
C ALA A 253 6.26 2.06 -26.04
N GLY A 254 5.90 1.96 -27.32
CA GLY A 254 4.64 2.46 -27.85
C GLY A 254 3.51 1.47 -27.57
N GLY A 255 2.45 1.97 -26.91
CA GLY A 255 1.19 1.35 -26.53
C GLY A 255 0.79 -0.01 -27.12
N ARG A 256 0.29 -0.88 -26.24
CA ARG A 256 -0.75 -1.87 -26.53
C ARG A 256 -1.82 -1.85 -25.46
#